data_AF-A0A238H9P3-F1
#
_entry.id   AF-A0A238H9P3-F1
#
_cell.length_a   1.000
_cell.length_b   1.000
_cell.length_c   1.000
_cell.angle_alpha   90.00
_cell.angle_beta   90.00
_cell.angle_gamma   90.00
#
_symmetry.space_group_name_H-M   'P 1'
#
loop_
_entity.id
_entity.type
_entity.pdbx_description
1 polymer ?
#
loop_
_entity_poly.entity_id
_entity_poly.type
_entity_poly.pdbx_seq_one_letter_code
_entity_poly.pdbx_strand_id
1 'polypeptide(L)'
;MRYLLEFFSPVLGIDHRETIERLKATQDELGELNDVVASETLLRQNASQFGQHEIVDEAVRYLHGQKKRHMTRAYETLRRAR
;
A
#
# COMPACT_ATOMS: atom_id res chain seq x y z
N MET A 1 10.28 -6.62 4.33
CA MET A 1 9.74 -7.80 5.05
C MET A 1 9.03 -8.81 4.14
N ARG A 2 8.40 -8.44 3.01
CA ARG A 2 7.78 -9.38 2.05
C ARG A 2 8.69 -10.53 1.63
N TYR A 3 9.92 -10.20 1.24
CA TYR A 3 10.91 -11.20 0.86
C TYR A 3 11.28 -12.18 1.98
N LEU A 4 11.26 -11.75 3.24
CA LEU A 4 11.57 -12.64 4.37
C LEU A 4 10.46 -13.67 4.57
N LEU A 5 9.19 -13.26 4.50
CA LEU A 5 8.05 -14.16 4.67
C LEU A 5 7.90 -15.12 3.49
N GLU A 6 8.11 -14.66 2.27
CA GLU A 6 8.14 -15.54 1.08
C GLU A 6 9.29 -16.54 1.16
N PHE A 7 10.48 -16.09 1.57
CA PHE A 7 11.67 -16.92 1.68
C PHE A 7 11.52 -18.03 2.73
N PHE A 8 10.94 -17.71 3.90
CA PHE A 8 10.75 -18.69 4.97
C PHE A 8 9.42 -19.47 4.89
N SER A 9 8.52 -19.12 3.97
CA SER A 9 7.21 -19.79 3.81
C SER A 9 7.28 -21.33 3.69
N PRO A 10 8.27 -21.94 3.01
CA PRO A 10 8.38 -23.41 2.95
C PRO A 10 8.77 -24.06 4.28
N VAL A 11 9.39 -23.30 5.19
CA VAL A 11 10.01 -23.80 6.44
C VAL A 11 9.14 -23.52 7.67
N LEU A 12 8.20 -22.56 7.57
CA LEU A 12 7.35 -22.11 8.68
C LEU A 12 6.20 -23.08 9.03
N GLY A 13 6.06 -24.21 8.33
CA GLY A 13 5.08 -25.25 8.64
C GLY A 13 3.63 -24.87 8.32
N ILE A 14 2.76 -25.88 8.25
CA ILE A 14 1.33 -25.72 7.90
C ILE A 14 0.60 -24.88 8.96
N ASP A 15 1.00 -24.98 10.22
CA ASP A 15 0.39 -24.31 11.37
C ASP A 15 0.47 -22.77 11.34
N HIS A 16 1.34 -22.20 10.51
CA HIS A 16 1.48 -20.74 10.39
C HIS A 16 1.03 -20.18 9.04
N ARG A 17 0.53 -21.04 8.14
CA ARG A 17 0.12 -20.64 6.79
C ARG A 17 -0.89 -19.50 6.80
N GLU A 18 -1.91 -19.58 7.64
CA GLU A 18 -2.93 -18.52 7.73
C GLU A 18 -2.34 -17.18 8.20
N THR A 19 -1.40 -17.22 9.15
CA THR A 19 -0.73 -16.00 9.65
C THR A 19 0.18 -15.40 8.58
N ILE A 20 0.87 -16.22 7.79
CA ILE A 20 1.73 -15.78 6.67
C ILE A 20 0.89 -15.13 5.57
N GLU A 21 -0.23 -15.74 5.17
CA GLU A 21 -1.13 -15.16 4.16
C GLU A 21 -1.70 -13.80 4.63
N ARG A 22 -2.05 -13.68 5.91
CA ARG A 22 -2.50 -12.39 6.49
C ARG A 22 -1.41 -11.32 6.48
N LEU A 23 -0.16 -11.70 6.79
CA LEU A 23 0.97 -10.78 6.75
C LEU A 23 1.29 -10.33 5.32
N LYS A 24 1.21 -11.24 4.33
CA LYS A 24 1.33 -10.90 2.91
C LYS A 24 0.24 -9.92 2.47
N ALA A 25 -1.03 -10.22 2.76
CA ALA A 25 -2.14 -9.33 2.42
C ALA A 25 -1.99 -7.92 3.06
N THR A 26 -1.50 -7.86 4.30
CA THR A 26 -1.20 -6.57 4.96
C THR A 26 -0.06 -5.84 4.25
N GLN A 27 0.99 -6.56 3.85
CA GLN A 27 2.11 -5.98 3.12
C GLN A 27 1.71 -5.49 1.73
N ASP A 28 0.77 -6.17 1.06
CA ASP A 28 0.21 -5.74 -0.22
C ASP A 28 -0.46 -4.38 -0.09
N GLU A 29 -1.36 -4.22 0.88
CA GLU A 29 -2.03 -2.93 1.13
C GLU A 29 -1.05 -1.82 1.53
N LEU A 30 0.00 -2.13 2.32
CA LEU A 30 1.04 -1.17 2.67
C LEU A 30 1.94 -0.80 1.48
N GLY A 31 2.17 -1.73 0.56
CA GLY A 31 2.89 -1.50 -0.69
C GLY A 31 2.12 -0.55 -1.59
N GLU A 32 0.83 -0.83 -1.83
CA GLU A 32 -0.04 0.05 -2.62
C GLU A 32 -0.16 1.45 -2.01
N LEU A 33 -0.23 1.55 -0.67
CA LEU A 33 -0.21 2.83 0.03
C LEU A 33 1.09 3.61 -0.21
N ASN A 34 2.24 2.94 -0.22
CA ASN A 34 3.52 3.57 -0.51
C ASN A 34 3.57 4.08 -1.95
N ASP A 35 3.09 3.30 -2.92
CA ASP A 35 3.04 3.70 -4.33
C ASP A 35 2.18 4.95 -4.53
N VAL A 36 1.04 5.05 -3.84
CA VAL A 36 0.17 6.24 -3.84
C VAL A 36 0.90 7.46 -3.28
N VAL A 37 1.56 7.34 -2.12
CA VAL A 37 2.27 8.45 -1.48
C VAL A 37 3.50 8.89 -2.30
N ALA A 38 4.23 7.95 -2.87
CA ALA A 38 5.36 8.22 -3.75
C ALA A 38 4.90 8.94 -5.03
N SER A 39 3.82 8.47 -5.65
CA SER A 39 3.23 9.10 -6.83
C SER A 39 2.74 10.52 -6.54
N GLU A 40 2.09 10.75 -5.40
CA GLU A 40 1.65 12.09 -4.99
C GLU A 40 2.85 13.03 -4.81
N THR A 41 3.91 12.54 -4.17
CA THR A 41 5.15 13.30 -3.95
C THR A 41 5.78 13.69 -5.29
N LEU A 42 5.90 12.76 -6.23
CA LEU A 42 6.45 13.00 -7.56
C LEU A 42 5.60 13.99 -8.37
N LEU A 43 4.27 13.87 -8.31
CA LEU A 43 3.36 14.80 -8.99
C LEU A 43 3.51 16.23 -8.47
N ARG A 44 3.60 16.40 -7.14
CA ARG A 44 3.79 17.72 -6.53
C ARG A 44 5.15 18.32 -6.87
N GLN A 45 6.22 17.51 -6.85
CA GLN A 45 7.58 17.96 -7.18
C GLN A 45 7.73 18.38 -8.64
N ASN A 46 6.99 17.74 -9.55
CA ASN A 46 7.04 18.02 -10.98
C ASN A 46 5.84 18.85 -11.47
N ALA A 47 5.02 19.40 -10.57
CA ALA A 47 3.80 20.13 -10.90
C ALA A 47 4.04 21.27 -11.91
N SER A 48 5.14 21.99 -11.75
CA SER A 48 5.55 23.08 -12.64
C SER A 48 5.92 22.61 -14.05
N GLN A 49 6.30 21.34 -14.24
CA GLN A 49 6.65 20.75 -15.53
C GLN A 49 5.42 20.32 -16.33
N PHE A 50 4.31 20.03 -15.67
CA PHE A 50 3.09 19.58 -16.33
C PHE A 50 2.28 20.71 -16.97
N GLY A 51 2.57 21.98 -16.64
CA GLY A 51 1.91 23.16 -17.24
C GLY A 51 0.40 23.27 -17.00
N GLN A 52 -0.20 22.31 -16.30
CA GLN A 52 -1.63 22.15 -16.07
C GLN A 52 -1.88 21.86 -14.59
N HIS A 53 -1.82 22.93 -13.79
CA HIS A 53 -2.00 22.87 -12.32
C HIS A 53 -3.30 22.17 -11.91
N GLU A 54 -4.38 22.39 -12.66
CA GLU A 54 -5.69 21.79 -12.39
C GLU A 54 -5.68 20.25 -12.49
N ILE A 55 -4.94 19.70 -13.46
CA ILE A 55 -4.80 18.24 -13.63
C ILE A 55 -3.97 17.64 -12.50
N VAL A 56 -2.90 18.34 -12.08
CA VAL A 56 -2.09 17.91 -10.94
C VAL A 56 -2.93 17.90 -9.66
N ASP A 57 -3.75 18.92 -9.44
CA ASP A 57 -4.63 18.99 -8.27
C ASP A 57 -5.75 17.94 -8.30
N GLU A 58 -6.25 17.58 -9.48
CA GLU A 58 -7.19 16.46 -9.64
C GLU A 58 -6.53 15.11 -9.35
N ALA A 59 -5.33 14.86 -9.90
CA ALA A 59 -4.57 13.64 -9.66
C ALA A 59 -4.20 13.48 -8.17
N VAL A 60 -3.80 14.57 -7.50
CA VAL A 60 -3.56 14.60 -6.06
C VAL A 60 -4.83 14.27 -5.26
N ARG A 61 -5.98 14.84 -5.63
CA ARG A 61 -7.26 14.52 -4.97
C ARG A 61 -7.63 13.05 -5.12
N TYR A 62 -7.41 12.48 -6.31
CA TYR A 62 -7.61 11.06 -6.56
C TYR A 62 -6.71 10.19 -5.66
N LEU A 63 -5.41 10.52 -5.57
CA LEU A 63 -4.44 9.78 -4.76
C LEU A 63 -4.77 9.85 -3.26
N HIS A 64 -5.21 11.01 -2.75
CA HIS A 64 -5.72 11.11 -1.38
C HIS A 64 -6.90 10.16 -1.10
N GLY A 65 -7.81 10.00 -2.06
CA GLY A 65 -8.90 9.03 -1.97
C GLY A 65 -8.40 7.58 -1.86
N GLN A 66 -7.43 7.21 -2.69
CA GLN A 66 -6.81 5.89 -2.66
C GLN A 66 -6.07 5.62 -1.34
N LYS A 67 -5.27 6.59 -0.88
CA LYS A 67 -4.55 6.54 0.40
C LYS A 67 -5.49 6.20 1.55
N LYS A 68 -6.64 6.88 1.65
CA LYS A 68 -7.64 6.62 2.70
C LYS A 68 -8.21 5.20 2.61
N ARG A 69 -8.48 4.71 1.39
CA ARG A 69 -9.01 3.35 1.15
C ARG A 69 -8.02 2.27 1.58
N HIS A 70 -6.76 2.35 1.14
CA HIS A 70 -5.73 1.38 1.51
C HIS A 70 -5.43 1.39 3.02
N MET A 71 -5.41 2.57 3.65
CA MET A 71 -5.29 2.65 5.12
C MET A 71 -6.44 1.92 5.84
N THR A 72 -7.68 2.12 5.41
CA THR A 72 -8.83 1.41 5.99
C THR A 72 -8.72 -0.10 5.77
N ARG A 73 -8.37 -0.55 4.56
CA ARG A 73 -8.22 -1.98 4.25
C ARG A 73 -7.10 -2.63 5.05
N ALA A 74 -5.93 -2.00 5.12
CA ALA A 74 -4.82 -2.47 5.95
C ALA A 74 -5.24 -2.61 7.43
N TYR A 75 -5.98 -1.63 7.96
CA TYR A 75 -6.51 -1.69 9.32
C TYR A 75 -7.53 -2.82 9.50
N GLU A 76 -8.46 -3.03 8.56
CA GLU A 76 -9.43 -4.12 8.61
C GLU A 76 -8.77 -5.50 8.55
N THR A 77 -7.77 -5.67 7.69
CA THR A 77 -6.98 -6.90 7.56
C THR A 77 -6.27 -7.22 8.88
N LEU A 78 -5.69 -6.21 9.53
CA LEU A 78 -5.06 -6.37 10.85
C LEU A 78 -6.07 -6.63 11.96
N ARG A 79 -7.24 -5.97 11.96
CA ARG A 79 -8.28 -6.13 12.99
C ARG A 79 -8.94 -7.50 12.96
N ARG A 80 -9.11 -8.10 11.79
CA ARG A 80 -9.62 -9.49 11.64
C ARG A 80 -8.64 -10.55 12.17
N ALA A 81 -7.43 -10.16 12.57
CA ALA A 81 -6.42 -11.06 13.14
C ALA A 81 -6.50 -11.23 14.67
N ARG A 82 -7.49 -10.63 15.34
CA ARG A 82 -7.68 -10.70 16.80
C ARG A 82 -8.84 -11.59 17.22
#